data_AF-A0A485KJW7-F1
#
_entry.id   AF-A0A485KJW7-F1
#
_cell.length_a   1.000
_cell.length_b   1.000
_cell.length_c   1.000
_cell.angle_alpha   90.00
_cell.angle_beta   90.00
_cell.angle_gamma   90.00
#
_symmetry.space_group_name_H-M   'P 1'
#
loop_
_entity.id
_entity.type
_entity.pdbx_description
1 polymer ?
#
loop_
_entity_poly.entity_id
_entity_poly.type
_entity_poly.pdbx_seq_one_letter_code
_entity_poly.pdbx_strand_id
1 'polypeptide(L)'
;MVNIYETLKKSNDDATGRTHLQVVSAMKMKKTKFEVILTPLGFEKQPVTADESREWIVGMLTALSFRNGSNFCHDDIRWRNIVFVPTEAATGYWMLIDMDESFSPNTRKIDWNRQLMGETLTYQHDFYQLGKLLADLDFELPMELENLQNALVASVGTKTTAQDLFELL
;
A
#
# COMPACT_ATOMS: atom_id res chain seq x y z
N MET A 1 -11.82 -3.46 24.36
CA MET A 1 -11.20 -4.78 24.13
C MET A 1 -12.00 -5.45 23.01
N VAL A 2 -11.39 -5.67 21.84
CA VAL A 2 -12.10 -6.24 20.68
C VAL A 2 -12.42 -7.71 20.97
N ASN A 3 -13.69 -8.08 20.95
CA ASN A 3 -14.12 -9.46 21.11
C ASN A 3 -13.98 -10.19 19.77
N ILE A 4 -12.84 -10.88 19.59
CA ILE A 4 -12.54 -11.62 18.36
C ILE A 4 -13.65 -12.62 17.96
N TYR A 5 -14.40 -13.13 18.95
CA TYR A 5 -15.51 -14.05 18.73
C TYR A 5 -16.71 -13.36 18.07
N GLU A 6 -17.07 -12.16 18.52
CA GLU A 6 -18.18 -11.39 17.93
C GLU A 6 -17.80 -10.83 16.56
N THR A 7 -16.54 -10.40 16.39
CA THR A 7 -16.05 -9.89 15.11
C THR A 7 -16.07 -10.96 14.03
N LEU A 8 -15.48 -12.14 14.28
CA LEU A 8 -15.45 -13.22 13.27
C LEU A 8 -16.84 -13.79 12.99
N LYS A 9 -17.71 -13.86 13.99
CA LYS A 9 -19.09 -14.29 13.82
C LYS A 9 -19.88 -13.29 12.95
N LYS A 10 -19.78 -11.99 13.22
CA LYS A 10 -20.40 -10.95 12.38
C LYS A 10 -19.87 -10.98 10.96
N SER A 11 -18.56 -11.10 10.77
CA SER A 11 -17.96 -11.20 9.43
C SER A 11 -18.46 -12.44 8.67
N ASN A 12 -18.62 -13.59 9.34
CA ASN A 12 -19.18 -14.80 8.73
C ASN A 12 -20.68 -14.68 8.38
N ASP A 13 -21.44 -13.93 9.18
CA ASP A 13 -22.88 -13.74 9.02
C ASP A 13 -23.22 -12.62 8.01
N ASP A 14 -22.32 -11.66 7.79
CA ASP A 14 -22.42 -10.67 6.71
C ASP A 14 -22.18 -11.34 5.36
N ALA A 15 -23.04 -11.05 4.36
CA ALA A 15 -23.01 -11.65 3.02
C ALA A 15 -21.69 -11.48 2.25
N THR A 16 -20.74 -10.70 2.78
CA THR A 16 -19.41 -10.48 2.19
C THR A 16 -18.30 -11.32 2.84
N GLY A 17 -18.43 -11.78 4.09
CA GLY A 17 -17.39 -12.60 4.73
C GLY A 17 -16.10 -11.86 5.13
N ARG A 18 -16.00 -10.54 4.91
CA ARG A 18 -14.71 -9.84 4.82
C ARG A 18 -14.22 -9.27 6.15
N THR A 19 -12.92 -9.42 6.39
CA THR A 19 -12.09 -8.56 7.26
C THR A 19 -11.26 -7.62 6.37
N HIS A 20 -10.33 -6.83 6.94
CA HIS A 20 -9.50 -5.89 6.17
C HIS A 20 -8.51 -6.58 5.20
N LEU A 21 -8.04 -7.79 5.50
CA LEU A 21 -7.04 -8.50 4.66
C LEU A 21 -7.44 -9.93 4.30
N GLN A 22 -8.53 -10.46 4.88
CA GLN A 22 -8.91 -11.87 4.77
C GLN A 22 -10.43 -12.04 4.78
N VAL A 23 -10.91 -13.11 4.17
CA VAL A 23 -12.30 -13.54 4.21
C VAL A 23 -12.41 -14.77 5.10
N VAL A 24 -13.44 -14.82 5.95
CA VAL A 24 -13.79 -16.04 6.68
C VAL A 24 -14.46 -16.99 5.69
N SER A 25 -13.71 -17.98 5.21
CA SER A 25 -14.22 -18.97 4.25
C SER A 25 -14.94 -20.14 4.92
N ALA A 26 -14.62 -20.40 6.18
CA ALA A 26 -15.36 -21.34 7.01
C ALA A 26 -15.17 -21.02 8.49
N MET A 27 -16.19 -21.27 9.29
CA MET A 27 -16.12 -21.15 10.75
C MET A 27 -16.84 -22.33 11.41
N LYS A 28 -16.21 -22.93 12.41
CA LYS A 28 -16.80 -23.98 13.25
C LYS A 28 -16.54 -23.72 14.72
N MET A 29 -17.62 -23.62 15.48
CA MET A 29 -17.56 -23.53 16.94
C MET A 29 -17.54 -24.93 17.57
N LYS A 30 -16.63 -25.13 18.53
CA LYS A 30 -16.56 -26.31 19.41
C LYS A 30 -16.62 -25.85 20.87
N LYS A 31 -16.91 -26.78 21.79
CA LYS A 31 -17.08 -26.47 23.23
C LYS A 31 -15.91 -25.71 23.86
N THR A 32 -14.69 -25.92 23.38
CA THR A 32 -13.46 -25.35 23.97
C THR A 32 -12.59 -24.60 22.96
N LYS A 33 -12.98 -24.54 21.67
CA LYS A 33 -12.18 -23.89 20.62
C LYS A 33 -13.03 -23.46 19.43
N PHE A 34 -12.52 -22.52 18.64
CA PHE A 34 -13.05 -22.19 17.32
C PHE A 34 -12.05 -22.62 16.25
N GLU A 35 -12.56 -23.10 15.13
CA GLU A 35 -11.80 -23.39 13.92
C GLU A 35 -12.28 -22.41 12.85
N VAL A 36 -11.37 -21.63 12.30
CA VAL A 36 -11.66 -20.62 11.28
C VAL A 36 -10.69 -20.83 10.14
N ILE A 37 -11.23 -20.85 8.91
CA ILE A 37 -10.45 -20.84 7.68
C ILE A 37 -10.50 -19.41 7.14
N LEU A 38 -9.33 -18.79 7.05
CA LEU A 38 -9.16 -17.45 6.51
C LEU A 38 -8.51 -17.56 5.14
N THR A 39 -9.12 -16.91 4.15
CA THR A 39 -8.54 -16.78 2.79
C THR A 39 -8.09 -15.33 2.60
N PRO A 40 -6.86 -15.07 2.15
CA PRO A 40 -6.41 -13.70 1.92
C PRO A 40 -7.25 -13.02 0.83
N LEU A 41 -7.54 -11.73 1.00
CA LEU A 41 -8.23 -10.92 0.00
C LEU A 41 -7.33 -10.61 -1.20
N GLY A 42 -6.03 -10.51 -0.96
CA GLY A 42 -5.03 -10.24 -1.99
C GLY A 42 -3.68 -10.81 -1.61
N PHE A 43 -2.69 -10.61 -2.47
CA PHE A 43 -1.34 -11.11 -2.28
C PHE A 43 -0.29 -10.06 -2.65
N GLU A 44 0.88 -10.17 -2.03
CA GLU A 44 2.07 -9.41 -2.45
C GLU A 44 2.37 -9.76 -3.91
N LYS A 45 2.46 -8.73 -4.76
CA LYS A 45 2.72 -8.88 -6.19
C LYS A 45 3.59 -7.70 -6.65
N GLN A 46 4.57 -7.97 -7.51
CA GLN A 46 5.23 -6.93 -8.29
C GLN A 46 4.59 -6.88 -9.68
N PRO A 47 4.35 -5.70 -10.27
CA PRO A 47 3.87 -5.63 -11.64
C PRO A 47 4.92 -6.20 -12.60
N VAL A 48 4.47 -7.01 -13.57
CA VAL A 48 5.37 -7.71 -14.51
C VAL A 48 5.33 -7.12 -15.92
N THR A 49 4.49 -6.12 -16.14
CA THR A 49 4.38 -5.39 -17.40
C THR A 49 4.29 -3.89 -17.15
N ALA A 50 4.54 -3.10 -18.20
CA ALA A 50 4.34 -1.66 -18.18
C ALA A 50 2.89 -1.27 -17.85
N ASP A 51 1.90 -1.99 -18.40
CA ASP A 51 0.48 -1.72 -18.14
C ASP A 51 0.11 -2.00 -16.69
N GLU A 52 0.55 -3.13 -16.12
CA GLU A 52 0.34 -3.42 -14.69
C GLU A 52 1.04 -2.38 -13.80
N SER A 53 2.18 -1.85 -14.25
CA SER A 53 2.93 -0.83 -13.50
C SER A 53 2.23 0.52 -13.51
N ARG A 54 1.56 0.88 -14.62
CA ARG A 54 0.68 2.05 -14.68
C ARG A 54 -0.49 1.93 -13.70
N GLU A 55 -1.17 0.78 -13.70
CA GLU A 55 -2.28 0.54 -12.78
C GLU A 55 -1.82 0.58 -11.32
N TRP A 56 -0.68 -0.05 -11.04
CA TRP A 56 -0.07 -0.05 -9.72
C TRP A 56 0.30 1.36 -9.25
N ILE A 57 1.04 2.12 -10.07
CA ILE A 57 1.52 3.43 -9.67
C ILE A 57 0.37 4.42 -9.47
N VAL A 58 -0.67 4.34 -10.31
CA VAL A 58 -1.91 5.12 -10.13
C VAL A 58 -2.55 4.78 -8.79
N GLY A 59 -2.71 3.48 -8.48
CA GLY A 59 -3.26 3.04 -7.20
C GLY A 59 -2.45 3.55 -5.99
N MET A 60 -1.12 3.49 -6.06
CA MET A 60 -0.24 3.99 -4.99
C MET A 60 -0.30 5.50 -4.84
N LEU A 61 -0.24 6.26 -5.93
CA LEU A 61 -0.37 7.73 -5.89
C LEU A 61 -1.75 8.15 -5.37
N THR A 62 -2.82 7.42 -5.70
CA THR A 62 -4.16 7.69 -5.16
C THR A 62 -4.17 7.47 -3.65
N ALA A 63 -3.62 6.35 -3.18
CA ALA A 63 -3.51 6.05 -1.75
C ALA A 63 -2.71 7.14 -1.01
N LEU A 64 -1.52 7.50 -1.53
CA LEU A 64 -0.67 8.53 -0.94
C LEU A 64 -1.32 9.92 -0.97
N SER A 65 -2.03 10.28 -2.03
CA SER A 65 -2.81 11.52 -2.09
C SER A 65 -3.84 11.62 -0.95
N PHE A 66 -4.57 10.53 -0.71
CA PHE A 66 -5.53 10.45 0.38
C PHE A 66 -4.87 10.54 1.77
N ARG A 67 -3.71 9.89 1.96
CA ARG A 67 -2.93 9.95 3.21
C ARG A 67 -2.41 11.36 3.49
N ASN A 68 -1.85 12.01 2.47
CA ASN A 68 -1.36 13.39 2.58
C ASN A 68 -2.50 14.35 2.95
N GLY A 69 -3.67 14.19 2.31
CA GLY A 69 -4.89 14.94 2.66
C GLY A 69 -5.37 14.70 4.09
N SER A 70 -5.00 13.57 4.70
CA SER A 70 -5.29 13.21 6.09
C SER A 70 -4.19 13.57 7.08
N ASN A 71 -3.14 14.26 6.65
CA ASN A 71 -1.97 14.66 7.45
C ASN A 71 -1.12 13.49 7.99
N PHE A 72 -0.95 12.44 7.19
CA PHE A 72 -0.08 11.29 7.51
C PHE A 72 0.85 10.92 6.35
N CYS A 73 2.10 10.62 6.71
CA CYS A 73 3.05 9.85 5.91
C CYS A 73 2.86 8.36 6.23
N HIS A 74 3.17 7.49 5.27
CA HIS A 74 3.20 6.05 5.49
C HIS A 74 4.50 5.59 6.14
N ASP A 75 5.65 6.14 5.73
CA ASP A 75 6.99 5.88 6.29
C ASP A 75 7.56 4.46 6.07
N ASP A 76 6.85 3.59 5.34
CA ASP A 76 7.29 2.20 5.07
C ASP A 76 6.71 1.69 3.73
N ILE A 77 6.96 2.42 2.65
CA ILE A 77 6.55 2.05 1.30
C ILE A 77 7.52 1.01 0.76
N ARG A 78 7.06 -0.25 0.75
CA ARG A 78 7.83 -1.41 0.26
C ARG A 78 6.90 -2.48 -0.28
N TRP A 79 7.42 -3.40 -1.10
CA TRP A 79 6.62 -4.46 -1.73
C TRP A 79 5.76 -5.27 -0.75
N ARG A 80 6.28 -5.60 0.43
CA ARG A 80 5.53 -6.31 1.47
C ARG A 80 4.25 -5.59 1.93
N ASN A 81 4.22 -4.26 1.83
CA ASN A 81 3.10 -3.43 2.25
C ASN A 81 2.20 -3.05 1.06
N ILE A 82 2.41 -3.68 -0.10
CA ILE A 82 1.63 -3.46 -1.33
C ILE A 82 1.00 -4.79 -1.74
N VAL A 83 -0.32 -4.79 -1.85
CA VAL A 83 -1.11 -5.99 -2.11
C VAL A 83 -1.93 -5.80 -3.39
N PHE A 84 -1.89 -6.80 -4.28
CA PHE A 84 -2.84 -6.91 -5.37
C PHE A 84 -4.08 -7.68 -4.91
N VAL A 85 -5.25 -7.08 -5.05
CA VAL A 85 -6.54 -7.66 -4.69
C VAL A 85 -7.27 -8.05 -5.98
N PRO A 86 -7.36 -9.35 -6.33
CA PRO A 86 -8.12 -9.79 -7.48
C PRO A 86 -9.62 -9.57 -7.26
N THR A 87 -10.34 -9.33 -8.35
CA THR A 87 -11.80 -9.28 -8.40
C THR A 87 -12.34 -10.42 -9.24
N GLU A 88 -13.65 -10.68 -9.14
CA GLU A 88 -14.33 -11.74 -9.89
C GLU A 88 -14.30 -11.53 -11.41
N ALA A 89 -14.07 -10.29 -11.88
CA ALA A 89 -14.13 -9.91 -13.29
C ALA A 89 -12.80 -10.09 -14.06
N ALA A 90 -11.89 -10.95 -13.59
CA ALA A 90 -10.53 -11.11 -14.12
C ALA A 90 -9.67 -9.83 -14.09
N THR A 91 -10.09 -8.83 -13.31
CA THR A 91 -9.35 -7.58 -13.03
C THR A 91 -9.01 -7.53 -11.54
N GLY A 92 -8.27 -6.51 -11.09
CA GLY A 92 -7.99 -6.29 -9.67
C GLY A 92 -7.66 -4.85 -9.37
N TYR A 93 -7.26 -4.59 -8.13
CA TYR A 93 -6.76 -3.28 -7.73
C TYR A 93 -5.61 -3.43 -6.73
N TRP A 94 -4.78 -2.39 -6.66
CA TRP A 94 -3.63 -2.34 -5.77
C TRP A 94 -3.98 -1.61 -4.48
N MET A 95 -3.55 -2.16 -3.35
CA MET A 95 -3.81 -1.63 -2.02
C MET A 95 -2.51 -1.44 -1.26
N LEU A 96 -2.36 -0.28 -0.62
CA LEU A 96 -1.32 0.00 0.36
C LEU A 96 -1.84 -0.39 1.75
N ILE A 97 -1.09 -1.20 2.48
CA ILE A 97 -1.45 -1.76 3.79
C ILE A 97 -0.41 -1.38 4.85
N ASP A 98 -0.61 -1.81 6.10
CA ASP A 98 0.34 -1.58 7.21
C ASP A 98 0.46 -0.10 7.62
N MET A 99 -0.68 0.48 7.97
CA MET A 99 -0.82 1.90 8.34
C MET A 99 -0.45 2.18 9.80
N ASP A 100 -0.02 1.16 10.55
CA ASP A 100 0.25 1.24 12.00
C ASP A 100 1.53 2.05 12.29
N GLU A 101 2.45 2.09 11.31
CA GLU A 101 3.71 2.84 11.34
C GLU A 101 3.58 4.25 10.73
N SER A 102 2.37 4.81 10.68
CA SER A 102 2.15 6.12 10.06
C SER A 102 2.30 7.28 11.02
N PHE A 103 2.94 8.34 10.55
CA PHE A 103 3.27 9.52 11.33
C PHE A 103 2.81 10.78 10.64
N SER A 104 2.43 11.80 11.41
CA SER A 104 2.28 13.13 10.84
C SER A 104 3.63 13.63 10.31
N PRO A 105 3.66 14.37 9.20
CA PRO A 105 4.91 14.90 8.67
C PRO A 105 5.57 15.82 9.70
N ASN A 106 6.89 15.91 9.65
CA ASN A 106 7.74 16.75 10.51
C ASN A 106 7.74 16.38 12.00
N THR A 107 7.22 15.21 12.38
CA THR A 107 7.16 14.80 13.79
C THR A 107 8.25 13.82 14.21
N ARG A 108 8.90 13.14 13.25
CA ARG A 108 9.97 12.17 13.54
C ARG A 108 11.16 12.29 12.61
N LYS A 109 12.25 11.65 13.04
CA LYS A 109 13.43 11.41 12.22
C LYS A 109 13.36 10.03 11.57
N ILE A 110 13.94 9.94 10.37
CA ILE A 110 14.11 8.68 9.65
C ILE A 110 15.31 7.92 10.24
N ASP A 111 15.10 6.64 10.53
CA ASP A 111 16.10 5.72 11.11
C ASP A 111 16.23 4.40 10.33
N TRP A 112 15.31 4.11 9.41
CA TRP A 112 15.25 2.87 8.63
C TRP A 112 15.96 2.95 7.28
N ASN A 113 16.22 4.14 6.73
CA ASN A 113 16.96 4.33 5.48
C ASN A 113 18.31 5.03 5.73
N ARG A 114 19.41 4.37 5.35
CA ARG A 114 20.76 4.91 5.54
C ARG A 114 21.01 6.22 4.79
N GLN A 115 20.44 6.39 3.59
CA GLN A 115 20.64 7.60 2.78
C GLN A 115 19.90 8.81 3.35
N LEU A 116 18.76 8.57 3.97
CA LEU A 116 17.86 9.60 4.53
C LEU A 116 17.95 9.67 6.06
N MET A 117 18.92 8.98 6.65
CA MET A 117 19.02 8.82 8.10
C MET A 117 19.22 10.18 8.79
N GLY A 118 18.38 10.48 9.77
CA GLY A 118 18.40 11.74 10.50
C GLY A 118 17.66 12.89 9.81
N GLU A 119 17.17 12.70 8.59
CA GLU A 119 16.24 13.64 7.96
C GLU A 119 14.89 13.66 8.69
N THR A 120 14.21 14.79 8.61
CA THR A 120 12.86 14.95 9.15
C THR A 120 11.87 14.37 8.16
N LEU A 121 11.05 13.41 8.59
CA LEU A 121 10.07 12.76 7.72
C LEU A 121 9.07 13.77 7.13
N THR A 122 8.81 13.65 5.83
CA THR A 122 7.81 14.41 5.07
C THR A 122 7.09 13.51 4.08
N TYR A 123 5.99 13.97 3.48
CA TYR A 123 5.26 13.22 2.46
C TYR A 123 6.12 12.77 1.27
N GLN A 124 7.11 13.60 0.89
CA GLN A 124 7.99 13.32 -0.25
C GLN A 124 8.87 12.08 -0.01
N HIS A 125 9.08 11.67 1.23
CA HIS A 125 9.81 10.43 1.52
C HIS A 125 9.02 9.17 1.12
N ASP A 126 7.68 9.22 1.13
CA ASP A 126 6.86 8.12 0.60
C ASP A 126 6.97 8.05 -0.92
N PHE A 127 7.00 9.19 -1.61
CA PHE A 127 7.23 9.26 -3.06
C PHE A 127 8.61 8.76 -3.45
N TYR A 128 9.65 9.15 -2.70
CA TYR A 128 11.01 8.65 -2.90
C TYR A 128 11.05 7.12 -2.85
N GLN A 129 10.47 6.52 -1.81
CA GLN A 129 10.42 5.07 -1.66
C GLN A 129 9.65 4.42 -2.81
N LEU A 130 8.52 4.99 -3.23
CA LEU A 130 7.76 4.51 -4.38
C LEU A 130 8.60 4.55 -5.68
N GLY A 131 9.36 5.61 -5.90
CA GLY A 131 10.29 5.72 -7.03
C GLY A 131 11.45 4.72 -6.98
N LYS A 132 11.89 4.34 -5.77
CA LYS A 132 12.85 3.25 -5.58
C LYS A 132 12.25 1.90 -5.99
N LEU A 133 11.00 1.62 -5.61
CA LEU A 133 10.31 0.38 -6.01
C LEU A 133 10.12 0.31 -7.53
N LEU A 134 9.75 1.42 -8.17
CA LEU A 134 9.57 1.47 -9.63
C LEU A 134 10.89 1.20 -10.37
N ALA A 135 12.03 1.64 -9.83
CA ALA A 135 13.35 1.36 -10.39
C ALA A 135 13.83 -0.09 -10.18
N ASP A 136 13.22 -0.83 -9.25
CA ASP A 136 13.58 -2.22 -8.92
C ASP A 136 12.80 -3.24 -9.77
N LEU A 137 11.97 -2.80 -10.72
CA LEU A 137 11.21 -3.69 -11.60
C LEU A 137 12.10 -4.37 -12.65
N ASP A 138 11.84 -5.66 -12.90
CA ASP A 138 12.66 -6.52 -13.77
C ASP A 138 12.24 -6.45 -15.25
N PHE A 139 11.95 -5.24 -15.76
CA PHE A 139 11.70 -4.99 -17.18
C PHE A 139 12.00 -3.54 -17.55
N GLU A 140 12.18 -3.26 -18.84
CA GLU A 140 12.45 -1.90 -19.32
C GLU A 140 11.22 -1.01 -19.19
N LEU A 141 11.38 0.09 -18.45
CA LEU A 141 10.30 1.05 -18.25
C LEU A 141 10.07 1.88 -19.54
N PRO A 142 8.82 2.11 -19.95
CA PRO A 142 8.54 3.10 -20.96
C PRO A 142 8.94 4.50 -20.45
N MET A 143 9.32 5.39 -21.37
CA MET A 143 9.83 6.74 -21.07
C MET A 143 8.97 7.53 -20.09
N GLU A 144 7.64 7.42 -20.16
CA GLU A 144 6.74 8.08 -19.20
C GLU A 144 6.94 7.59 -17.76
N LEU A 145 7.10 6.28 -17.55
CA LEU A 145 7.33 5.69 -16.22
C LEU A 145 8.75 5.97 -15.75
N GLU A 146 9.74 6.05 -16.64
CA GLU A 146 11.09 6.53 -16.31
C GLU A 146 11.07 7.99 -15.85
N ASN A 147 10.33 8.86 -16.53
CA ASN A 147 10.20 10.26 -16.16
C ASN A 147 9.52 10.40 -14.79
N LEU A 148 8.45 9.64 -14.55
CA LEU A 148 7.79 9.58 -13.26
C LEU A 148 8.73 9.03 -12.18
N GLN A 149 9.46 7.96 -12.45
CA GLN A 149 10.44 7.38 -11.54
C GLN A 149 11.48 8.41 -11.10
N ASN A 150 12.03 9.16 -12.04
CA ASN A 150 13.00 10.23 -11.75
C ASN A 150 12.37 11.34 -10.90
N ALA A 151 11.15 11.76 -11.20
CA ALA A 151 10.42 12.77 -10.43
C ALA A 151 10.11 12.29 -9.00
N LEU A 152 9.72 11.03 -8.83
CA LEU A 152 9.48 10.40 -7.53
C LEU A 152 10.74 10.43 -6.65
N VAL A 153 11.89 9.97 -7.18
CA VAL A 153 13.16 9.94 -6.44
C VAL A 153 13.68 11.36 -6.15
N ALA A 154 13.45 12.31 -7.04
CA ALA A 154 13.86 13.71 -6.86
C ALA A 154 12.93 14.52 -5.94
N SER A 155 11.85 13.92 -5.41
CA SER A 155 10.84 14.66 -4.65
C SER A 155 11.31 15.11 -3.26
N VAL A 156 12.30 14.45 -2.65
CA VAL A 156 12.77 14.83 -1.30
C VAL A 156 13.34 16.26 -1.33
N GLY A 157 12.93 17.07 -0.35
CA GLY A 157 13.32 18.47 -0.26
C GLY A 157 12.55 19.43 -1.19
N THR A 158 11.57 18.94 -1.95
CA THR A 158 10.71 19.77 -2.80
C THR A 158 9.32 19.99 -2.18
N LYS A 159 8.43 20.64 -2.94
CA LYS A 159 7.00 20.77 -2.61
C LYS A 159 6.10 19.86 -3.46
N THR A 160 6.69 18.87 -4.14
CA THR A 160 5.98 17.95 -5.03
C THR A 160 4.86 17.25 -4.27
N THR A 161 3.69 17.19 -4.90
CA THR A 161 2.48 16.54 -4.42
C THR A 161 2.19 15.30 -5.26
N ALA A 162 1.27 14.45 -4.79
CA ALA A 162 0.78 13.32 -5.59
C ALA A 162 0.12 13.79 -6.90
N GLN A 163 -0.51 14.98 -6.90
CA GLN A 163 -1.14 15.55 -8.08
C GLN A 163 -0.12 15.93 -9.15
N ASP A 164 0.99 16.56 -8.77
CA ASP A 164 2.07 16.91 -9.71
C ASP A 164 2.64 15.65 -10.38
N LEU A 165 2.70 14.53 -9.64
CA LEU A 165 3.18 13.24 -10.14
C LEU A 165 2.15 12.56 -11.05
N PHE A 166 0.85 12.73 -10.79
CA PHE A 166 -0.20 12.25 -11.69
C PHE A 166 -0.16 12.90 -13.07
N GLU A 167 0.26 14.16 -13.17
CA GLU A 167 0.35 14.88 -14.45
C GLU A 167 1.46 14.36 -15.38
N LEU A 168 2.32 13.46 -14.88
CA LEU A 168 3.38 12.81 -15.66
C LEU A 168 2.95 11.47 -16.30
N LEU A 169 1.73 11.01 -16.01
CA LEU A 169 1.11 9.78 -16.53
C LEU A 169 0.07 10.11 -17.60
#